data_AF-A0A6N7WZ20-F1
#
_entry.id   AF-A0A6N7WZ20-F1
#
_cell.length_a   1.000
_cell.length_b   1.000
_cell.length_c   1.000
_cell.angle_alpha   90.00
_cell.angle_beta   90.00
_cell.angle_gamma   90.00
#
_symmetry.space_group_name_H-M   'P 1'
#
loop_
_entity.id
_entity.type
_entity.pdbx_description
1 polymer ?
#
loop_
_entity_poly.entity_id
_entity_poly.type
_entity_poly.pdbx_seq_one_letter_code
_entity_poly.pdbx_strand_id
1 'polypeptide(L)'
;MKKFTMFMLSAAIAASISSTAFAAEIPRESAPANATEESIVIAENLIGGILDEVQNGLGYQPAWSKANNAIFSAVLAKQTNGYGYSDLAAISRNAILQYRDMYLRPEYYAEKENAVKALIADLITDVQNGIKDYTTARNEAYTRIYQSFNPSYTPNTEVGVDRIYLDIPAADTVMFTQARKLLQEASNK
;
A
#
# COMPACT_ATOMS: atom_id res chain seq x y z
N MET A 1 -17.29 59.44 25.26
CA MET A 1 -16.19 59.36 24.26
C MET A 1 -14.89 59.23 25.04
N LYS A 2 -14.02 58.24 24.92
CA LYS A 2 -13.89 57.07 24.05
C LYS A 2 -13.11 56.04 24.89
N LYS A 3 -13.77 54.93 25.24
CA LYS A 3 -13.18 53.74 25.87
C LYS A 3 -12.35 52.98 24.82
N PHE A 4 -11.21 53.52 24.42
CA PHE A 4 -10.48 53.09 23.22
C PHE A 4 -8.98 52.84 23.44
N THR A 5 -8.58 52.31 24.60
CA THR A 5 -7.14 52.11 24.87
C THR A 5 -6.77 50.75 25.45
N MET A 6 -7.61 49.73 25.28
CA MET A 6 -7.28 48.38 25.77
C MET A 6 -7.97 47.28 24.97
N PHE A 7 -7.68 47.18 23.66
CA PHE A 7 -8.03 46.00 22.85
C PHE A 7 -7.10 45.88 21.63
N MET A 8 -5.79 45.88 21.86
CA MET A 8 -4.76 45.57 20.85
C MET A 8 -3.91 44.37 21.30
N LEU A 9 -4.54 43.34 21.87
CA LEU A 9 -3.86 42.08 22.21
C LEU A 9 -4.77 40.84 22.09
N SER A 10 -5.71 40.84 21.14
CA SER A 10 -6.71 39.76 21.05
C SER A 10 -7.19 39.53 19.61
N ALA A 11 -6.28 39.34 18.65
CA ALA A 11 -6.65 38.93 17.29
C ALA A 11 -5.53 38.25 16.48
N ALA A 12 -4.61 37.53 17.12
CA ALA A 12 -3.56 36.76 16.41
C ALA A 12 -3.59 35.26 16.76
N ILE A 13 -4.76 34.72 17.05
CA ILE A 13 -5.00 33.28 17.24
C ILE A 13 -6.25 32.92 16.43
N ALA A 14 -6.14 32.84 15.10
CA ALA A 14 -7.12 32.19 14.23
C ALA A 14 -6.65 32.21 12.76
N ALA A 15 -5.42 31.79 12.48
CA ALA A 15 -5.02 31.46 11.11
C ALA A 15 -3.84 30.48 11.06
N SER A 16 -3.70 29.60 12.05
CA SER A 16 -3.09 28.29 11.79
C SER A 16 -4.24 27.37 11.41
N ILE A 17 -4.84 27.62 10.24
CA ILE A 17 -5.56 26.57 9.55
C ILE A 17 -4.43 25.59 9.22
N SER A 18 -4.33 24.56 10.04
CA SER A 18 -3.56 23.37 9.78
C SER A 18 -3.81 22.99 8.33
N SER A 19 -2.86 23.32 7.46
CA SER A 19 -2.66 22.53 6.26
C SER A 19 -2.34 21.15 6.80
N THR A 20 -3.37 20.31 6.97
CA THR A 20 -3.17 18.88 6.87
C THR A 20 -2.67 18.71 5.45
N ALA A 21 -1.36 18.80 5.26
CA ALA A 21 -0.72 18.18 4.12
C ALA A 21 -1.25 16.75 4.18
N PHE A 22 -2.16 16.40 3.27
CA PHE A 22 -2.59 15.02 3.15
C PHE A 22 -1.29 14.27 2.95
N ALA A 23 -0.95 13.41 3.92
CA ALA A 23 0.13 12.47 3.73
C ALA A 23 -0.16 11.72 2.43
N ALA A 24 0.90 11.33 1.72
CA ALA A 24 0.72 10.62 0.47
C ALA A 24 -0.16 9.37 0.71
N GLU A 25 -1.19 9.21 -0.13
CA GLU A 25 -2.20 8.16 0.01
C GLU A 25 -1.54 6.78 -0.03
N ILE A 26 -2.00 5.83 0.78
CA ILE A 26 -1.52 4.43 0.68
C ILE A 26 -2.01 3.82 -0.65
N PRO A 27 -1.11 3.36 -1.54
CA PRO A 27 -1.50 2.71 -2.79
C PRO A 27 -2.33 1.46 -2.51
N ARG A 28 -3.49 1.34 -3.16
CA ARG A 28 -4.48 0.27 -2.89
C ARG A 28 -4.00 -1.10 -3.36
N GLU A 29 -3.05 -1.14 -4.27
CA GLU A 29 -2.34 -2.34 -4.69
C GLU A 29 -1.41 -2.88 -3.59
N SER A 30 -0.97 -2.03 -2.64
CA SER A 30 -0.14 -2.45 -1.50
C SER A 30 -0.98 -3.16 -0.42
N ALA A 31 -2.25 -2.77 -0.26
CA ALA A 31 -3.07 -3.20 0.85
C ALA A 31 -3.33 -4.72 0.81
N PRO A 32 -3.40 -5.42 1.96
CA PRO A 32 -3.88 -6.81 2.00
C PRO A 32 -5.25 -6.96 1.34
N ALA A 33 -5.51 -8.12 0.72
CA ALA A 33 -6.77 -8.35 -0.01
C ALA A 33 -8.03 -8.31 0.88
N ASN A 34 -7.86 -8.49 2.20
CA ASN A 34 -8.90 -8.42 3.21
C ASN A 34 -8.98 -7.06 3.93
N ALA A 35 -8.14 -6.08 3.54
CA ALA A 35 -8.18 -4.75 4.14
C ALA A 35 -9.47 -4.01 3.71
N THR A 36 -10.08 -3.31 4.65
CA THR A 36 -11.22 -2.42 4.37
C THR A 36 -10.70 -1.02 4.06
N GLU A 37 -11.51 -0.22 3.37
CA GLU A 37 -11.18 1.19 3.12
C GLU A 37 -10.92 1.96 4.42
N GLU A 38 -11.73 1.69 5.43
CA GLU A 38 -11.57 2.30 6.75
C GLU A 38 -10.25 1.92 7.43
N SER A 39 -9.83 0.65 7.36
CA SER A 39 -8.56 0.25 7.98
C SER A 39 -7.35 0.83 7.25
N ILE A 40 -7.43 1.03 5.94
CA ILE A 40 -6.39 1.70 5.16
C ILE A 40 -6.31 3.18 5.55
N VAL A 41 -7.45 3.89 5.64
CA VAL A 41 -7.49 5.29 6.07
C VAL A 41 -6.95 5.46 7.49
N ILE A 42 -7.28 4.53 8.42
CA ILE A 42 -6.72 4.55 9.78
C ILE A 42 -5.20 4.35 9.74
N ALA A 43 -4.71 3.39 8.97
CA ALA A 43 -3.27 3.16 8.84
C ALA A 43 -2.55 4.39 8.25
N GLU A 44 -3.13 4.99 7.20
CA GLU A 44 -2.61 6.19 6.54
C GLU A 44 -2.48 7.37 7.51
N ASN A 45 -3.52 7.61 8.32
CA ASN A 45 -3.47 8.65 9.35
C ASN A 45 -2.35 8.41 10.39
N LEU A 46 -2.05 7.14 10.71
CA LEU A 46 -1.05 6.78 11.70
C LEU A 46 0.39 6.85 11.16
N ILE A 47 0.59 6.55 9.88
CA ILE A 47 1.93 6.38 9.30
C ILE A 47 2.26 7.35 8.17
N GLY A 48 1.35 8.24 7.80
CA GLY A 48 1.50 9.15 6.66
C GLY A 48 2.79 9.98 6.69
N GLY A 49 3.08 10.62 7.82
CA GLY A 49 4.33 11.37 7.99
C GLY A 49 5.59 10.48 7.92
N ILE A 50 5.47 9.18 8.21
CA ILE A 50 6.57 8.21 8.06
C ILE A 50 6.75 7.84 6.58
N LEU A 51 5.67 7.76 5.80
CA LEU A 51 5.74 7.56 4.36
C LEU A 51 6.43 8.74 3.66
N ASP A 52 6.17 9.97 4.11
CA ASP A 52 6.90 11.15 3.65
C ASP A 52 8.40 11.03 3.95
N GLU A 53 8.78 10.53 5.13
CA GLU A 53 10.19 10.27 5.44
C GLU A 53 10.81 9.18 4.53
N VAL A 54 10.06 8.12 4.20
CA VAL A 54 10.51 7.07 3.27
C VAL A 54 10.73 7.63 1.87
N GLN A 55 9.80 8.45 1.38
CA GLN A 55 9.95 9.16 0.11
C GLN A 55 11.22 10.03 0.11
N ASN A 56 11.61 10.57 1.27
CA ASN A 56 12.81 11.39 1.46
C ASN A 56 14.07 10.59 1.86
N GLY A 57 14.08 9.26 1.69
CA GLY A 57 15.28 8.43 1.86
C GLY A 57 15.34 7.59 3.14
N LEU A 58 14.30 7.58 3.97
CA LEU A 58 14.26 6.72 5.15
C LEU A 58 14.19 5.23 4.74
N GLY A 59 15.17 4.45 5.18
CA GLY A 59 15.21 3.02 4.91
C GLY A 59 14.07 2.23 5.57
N TYR A 60 13.84 0.99 5.10
CA TYR A 60 12.73 0.15 5.54
C TYR A 60 12.74 -0.13 7.06
N GLN A 61 13.85 -0.61 7.64
CA GLN A 61 13.91 -0.92 9.08
C GLN A 61 13.54 0.25 9.99
N PRO A 62 14.14 1.45 9.85
CA PRO A 62 13.77 2.58 10.70
C PRO A 62 12.33 3.06 10.45
N ALA A 63 11.86 3.07 9.20
CA ALA A 63 10.47 3.39 8.88
C ALA A 63 9.48 2.42 9.55
N TRP A 64 9.76 1.12 9.43
CA TRP A 64 8.95 0.07 10.06
C TRP A 64 8.95 0.17 11.57
N SER A 65 10.09 0.46 12.20
CA SER A 65 10.18 0.66 13.65
C SER A 65 9.26 1.79 14.14
N LYS A 66 9.30 2.95 13.45
CA LYS A 66 8.42 4.09 13.74
C LYS A 66 6.94 3.72 13.56
N ALA A 67 6.60 3.12 12.42
CA ALA A 67 5.23 2.76 12.07
C ALA A 67 4.65 1.72 13.04
N ASN A 68 5.44 0.70 13.38
CA ASN A 68 5.08 -0.32 14.36
C ASN A 68 4.70 0.29 15.71
N ASN A 69 5.51 1.23 16.21
CA ASN A 69 5.26 1.88 17.50
C ASN A 69 4.03 2.78 17.46
N ALA A 70 3.82 3.52 16.36
CA ALA A 70 2.64 4.35 16.16
C ALA A 70 1.35 3.50 16.18
N ILE A 71 1.32 2.41 15.41
CA ILE A 71 0.18 1.50 15.32
C ILE A 71 -0.08 0.83 16.67
N PHE A 72 0.97 0.27 17.29
CA PHE A 72 0.83 -0.43 18.57
C PHE A 72 0.29 0.51 19.66
N SER A 73 0.80 1.74 19.72
CA SER A 73 0.32 2.76 20.67
C SER A 73 -1.14 3.13 20.42
N ALA A 74 -1.55 3.32 19.16
CA ALA A 74 -2.93 3.64 18.80
C ALA A 74 -3.91 2.51 19.16
N VAL A 75 -3.51 1.25 18.96
CA VAL A 75 -4.32 0.08 19.34
C VAL A 75 -4.50 0.03 20.86
N LEU A 76 -3.43 0.19 21.64
CA LEU A 76 -3.51 0.22 23.11
C LEU A 76 -4.37 1.38 23.62
N ALA A 77 -4.31 2.54 22.94
CA ALA A 77 -5.12 3.70 23.24
C ALA A 77 -6.58 3.59 22.74
N LYS A 78 -6.96 2.48 22.07
CA LYS A 78 -8.28 2.26 21.46
C LYS A 78 -8.66 3.32 20.42
N GLN A 79 -7.68 3.83 19.68
CA GLN A 79 -7.83 4.87 18.66
C GLN A 79 -7.95 4.31 17.24
N THR A 80 -8.14 3.01 17.08
CA THR A 80 -8.15 2.30 15.79
C THR A 80 -9.53 1.81 15.38
N ASN A 81 -10.60 2.37 15.95
CA ASN A 81 -11.99 1.94 15.72
C ASN A 81 -12.21 0.41 15.79
N GLY A 82 -11.50 -0.27 16.69
CA GLY A 82 -11.60 -1.72 16.84
C GLY A 82 -10.73 -2.55 15.89
N TYR A 83 -10.07 -1.95 14.90
CA TYR A 83 -9.08 -2.66 14.09
C TYR A 83 -7.86 -3.05 14.92
N GLY A 84 -7.44 -4.30 14.76
CA GLY A 84 -6.34 -4.88 15.52
C GLY A 84 -4.97 -4.46 15.00
N TYR A 85 -3.95 -4.69 15.83
CA TYR A 85 -2.56 -4.45 15.46
C TYR A 85 -2.17 -5.20 14.17
N SER A 86 -2.56 -6.47 14.04
CA SER A 86 -2.16 -7.31 12.90
C SER A 86 -2.61 -6.72 11.56
N ASP A 87 -3.84 -6.23 11.48
CA ASP A 87 -4.43 -5.71 10.25
C ASP A 87 -3.73 -4.43 9.81
N LEU A 88 -3.59 -3.48 10.75
CA LEU A 88 -2.96 -2.19 10.49
C LEU A 88 -1.45 -2.34 10.23
N ALA A 89 -0.78 -3.21 10.99
CA ALA A 89 0.63 -3.53 10.79
C ALA A 89 0.91 -4.10 9.39
N ALA A 90 0.02 -4.96 8.87
CA ALA A 90 0.16 -5.50 7.53
C ALA A 90 0.02 -4.42 6.46
N ILE A 91 -0.97 -3.54 6.57
CA ILE A 91 -1.17 -2.40 5.67
C ILE A 91 0.07 -1.51 5.66
N SER A 92 0.52 -1.07 6.83
CA SER A 92 1.67 -0.17 6.95
C SER A 92 2.98 -0.77 6.44
N ARG A 93 3.22 -2.06 6.68
CA ARG A 93 4.44 -2.73 6.23
C ARG A 93 4.50 -2.83 4.72
N ASN A 94 3.38 -3.16 4.07
CA ASN A 94 3.28 -3.21 2.62
C ASN A 94 3.42 -1.82 2.00
N ALA A 95 2.78 -0.80 2.59
CA ALA A 95 2.89 0.58 2.13
C ALA A 95 4.35 1.07 2.16
N ILE A 96 5.09 0.85 3.25
CA ILE A 96 6.50 1.24 3.36
C ILE A 96 7.36 0.53 2.30
N LEU A 97 7.14 -0.76 2.07
CA LEU A 97 7.87 -1.51 1.03
C LEU A 97 7.60 -0.92 -0.35
N GLN A 98 6.34 -0.61 -0.66
CA GLN A 98 5.99 -0.02 -1.94
C GLN A 98 6.55 1.40 -2.10
N TYR A 99 6.48 2.26 -1.09
CA TYR A 99 7.09 3.60 -1.13
C TYR A 99 8.60 3.52 -1.35
N ARG A 100 9.28 2.59 -0.68
CA ARG A 100 10.70 2.35 -0.93
C ARG A 100 10.96 2.01 -2.39
N ASP A 101 10.11 1.20 -3.00
CA ASP A 101 10.30 0.76 -4.37
C ASP A 101 10.02 1.89 -5.36
N MET A 102 8.94 2.64 -5.14
CA MET A 102 8.56 3.80 -5.95
C MET A 102 9.59 4.94 -5.89
N TYR A 103 10.08 5.28 -4.70
CA TYR A 103 10.86 6.51 -4.50
C TYR A 103 12.36 6.27 -4.36
N LEU A 104 12.79 5.15 -3.79
CA LEU A 104 14.21 4.86 -3.59
C LEU A 104 14.80 3.95 -4.67
N ARG A 105 13.95 3.29 -5.47
CA ARG A 105 14.35 2.41 -6.58
C ARG A 105 13.50 2.65 -7.84
N PRO A 106 13.30 3.91 -8.29
CA PRO A 106 12.30 4.25 -9.31
C PRO A 106 12.53 3.55 -10.65
N GLU A 107 13.79 3.43 -11.10
CA GLU A 107 14.12 2.73 -12.36
C GLU A 107 13.76 1.24 -12.28
N TYR A 108 14.07 0.59 -11.14
CA TYR A 108 13.71 -0.80 -10.89
C TYR A 108 12.19 -0.99 -10.86
N TYR A 109 11.48 -0.11 -10.17
CA TYR A 109 10.02 -0.16 -10.08
C TYR A 109 9.38 -0.03 -11.47
N ALA A 110 9.85 0.90 -12.30
CA ALA A 110 9.39 1.08 -13.67
C ALA A 110 9.75 -0.11 -14.60
N GLU A 111 10.94 -0.68 -14.44
CA GLU A 111 11.34 -1.89 -15.17
C GLU A 111 10.37 -3.06 -14.87
N LYS A 112 10.05 -3.29 -13.58
CA LYS A 112 9.11 -4.33 -13.17
C LYS A 112 7.69 -4.06 -13.66
N GLU A 113 7.25 -2.80 -13.67
CA GLU A 113 5.96 -2.43 -14.24
C GLU A 113 5.87 -2.82 -15.72
N ASN A 114 6.88 -2.46 -16.51
CA ASN A 114 6.92 -2.78 -17.95
C ASN A 114 6.96 -4.28 -18.20
N ALA A 115 7.78 -5.02 -17.44
CA ALA A 115 7.87 -6.47 -17.56
C ALA A 115 6.53 -7.16 -17.25
N VAL A 116 5.86 -6.75 -16.16
CA VAL A 116 4.54 -7.29 -15.79
C VAL A 116 3.49 -6.89 -16.82
N LYS A 117 3.47 -5.63 -17.26
CA LYS A 117 2.53 -5.16 -18.28
C LYS A 117 2.60 -5.98 -19.57
N ALA A 118 3.80 -6.33 -20.02
CA ALA A 118 3.99 -7.22 -21.17
C ALA A 118 3.48 -8.64 -20.90
N LEU A 119 3.72 -9.17 -19.70
CA LEU A 119 3.32 -10.53 -19.29
C LEU A 119 1.80 -10.73 -19.18
N ILE A 120 1.05 -9.68 -18.82
CA ILE A 120 -0.39 -9.76 -18.52
C ILE A 120 -1.25 -8.82 -19.39
N ALA A 121 -0.75 -8.40 -20.56
CA ALA A 121 -1.41 -7.41 -21.42
C ALA A 121 -2.84 -7.82 -21.84
N ASP A 122 -3.05 -9.10 -22.12
CA ASP A 122 -4.37 -9.68 -22.41
C ASP A 122 -5.30 -9.61 -21.19
N LEU A 123 -4.80 -9.94 -19.99
CA LEU A 123 -5.59 -9.85 -18.75
C LEU A 123 -6.02 -8.42 -18.43
N ILE A 124 -5.13 -7.44 -18.65
CA ILE A 124 -5.45 -6.01 -18.52
C ILE A 124 -6.60 -5.64 -19.47
N THR A 125 -6.52 -6.09 -20.73
CA THR A 125 -7.54 -5.83 -21.75
C THR A 125 -8.89 -6.47 -21.40
N ASP A 126 -8.87 -7.73 -20.93
CA ASP A 126 -10.07 -8.45 -20.53
C ASP A 126 -10.76 -7.77 -19.34
N VAL A 127 -10.00 -7.32 -18.34
CA VAL A 127 -10.54 -6.59 -17.18
C VAL A 127 -11.13 -5.25 -17.61
N GLN A 128 -10.41 -4.48 -18.43
CA GLN A 128 -10.87 -3.20 -18.93
C GLN A 128 -12.18 -3.30 -19.74
N ASN A 129 -12.36 -4.41 -20.47
CA ASN A 129 -13.58 -4.64 -21.25
C ASN A 129 -14.70 -5.33 -20.43
N GLY A 130 -14.49 -5.57 -19.14
CA GLY A 130 -15.45 -6.29 -18.27
C GLY A 130 -15.64 -7.77 -18.64
N ILE A 131 -14.74 -8.35 -19.43
CA ILE A 131 -14.77 -9.76 -19.84
C ILE A 131 -14.33 -10.65 -18.67
N LYS A 132 -13.38 -10.17 -17.86
CA LYS A 132 -12.81 -10.89 -16.71
C LYS A 132 -12.88 -10.02 -15.47
N ASP A 133 -13.28 -10.59 -14.34
CA ASP A 133 -13.26 -9.88 -13.07
C ASP A 133 -11.82 -9.73 -12.53
N TYR A 134 -11.61 -8.68 -11.73
CA TYR A 134 -10.31 -8.36 -11.14
C TYR A 134 -9.67 -9.53 -10.38
N THR A 135 -10.46 -10.31 -9.62
CA THR A 135 -9.91 -11.35 -8.74
C THR A 135 -9.44 -12.54 -9.55
N THR A 136 -10.22 -12.96 -10.56
CA THR A 136 -9.80 -14.01 -11.50
C THR A 136 -8.56 -13.58 -12.27
N ALA A 137 -8.54 -12.35 -12.82
CA ALA A 137 -7.39 -11.83 -13.54
C ALA A 137 -6.12 -11.75 -12.67
N ARG A 138 -6.26 -11.32 -11.41
CA ARG A 138 -5.14 -11.26 -10.46
C ARG A 138 -4.53 -12.63 -10.16
N ASN A 139 -5.37 -13.63 -9.90
CA ASN A 139 -4.88 -14.99 -9.61
C ASN A 139 -4.15 -15.59 -10.82
N GLU A 140 -4.66 -15.33 -12.03
CA GLU A 140 -3.99 -15.76 -13.27
C GLU A 140 -2.68 -14.99 -13.50
N ALA A 141 -2.67 -13.68 -13.29
CA ALA A 141 -1.46 -12.86 -13.35
C ALA A 141 -0.36 -13.37 -12.40
N TYR A 142 -0.73 -13.75 -11.18
CA TYR A 142 0.21 -14.30 -10.20
C TYR A 142 0.80 -15.64 -10.66
N THR A 143 -0.02 -16.49 -11.25
CA THR A 143 0.43 -17.75 -11.84
C THR A 143 1.44 -17.49 -12.96
N ARG A 144 1.15 -16.53 -13.84
CA ARG A 144 2.07 -16.13 -14.93
C ARG A 144 3.38 -15.55 -14.41
N ILE A 145 3.32 -14.75 -13.33
CA ILE A 145 4.53 -14.24 -12.67
C ILE A 145 5.38 -15.39 -12.14
N TYR A 146 4.81 -16.36 -11.42
CA TYR A 146 5.59 -17.52 -10.98
C TYR A 146 6.15 -18.32 -12.17
N GLN A 147 5.36 -18.49 -13.23
CA GLN A 147 5.78 -19.17 -14.45
C GLN A 147 6.89 -18.46 -15.22
N SER A 148 7.06 -17.14 -15.06
CA SER A 148 8.21 -16.43 -15.65
C SER A 148 9.54 -16.77 -14.96
N PHE A 149 9.52 -17.32 -13.74
CA PHE A 149 10.71 -17.81 -13.04
C PHE A 149 10.85 -19.34 -13.16
N ASN A 150 9.73 -20.06 -13.17
CA ASN A 150 9.70 -21.50 -13.37
C ASN A 150 8.54 -21.88 -14.30
N PRO A 151 8.79 -22.13 -15.60
CA PRO A 151 7.73 -22.45 -16.57
C PRO A 151 6.90 -23.69 -16.23
N SER A 152 7.40 -24.61 -15.39
CA SER A 152 6.63 -25.79 -14.95
C SER A 152 5.77 -25.53 -13.71
N TYR A 153 5.81 -24.32 -13.15
CA TYR A 153 5.03 -23.99 -11.96
C TYR A 153 3.53 -24.18 -12.22
N THR A 154 2.90 -24.90 -11.29
CA THR A 154 1.46 -25.07 -11.21
C THR A 154 1.00 -24.67 -9.81
N PRO A 155 -0.04 -23.81 -9.67
CA PRO A 155 -0.55 -23.44 -8.37
C PRO A 155 -1.03 -24.66 -7.59
N ASN A 156 -0.57 -24.82 -6.35
CA ASN A 156 -1.11 -25.84 -5.47
C ASN A 156 -2.54 -25.48 -5.05
N THR A 157 -3.48 -26.41 -5.23
CA THR A 157 -4.88 -26.27 -4.82
C THR A 157 -5.21 -27.03 -3.54
N GLU A 158 -4.28 -27.84 -3.02
CA GLU A 158 -4.51 -28.63 -1.82
C GLU A 158 -4.45 -27.78 -0.55
N VAL A 159 -5.58 -27.76 0.17
CA VAL A 159 -5.69 -27.10 1.47
C VAL A 159 -5.03 -27.97 2.54
N GLY A 160 -4.13 -27.38 3.33
CA GLY A 160 -3.51 -28.05 4.48
C GLY A 160 -2.08 -28.54 4.25
N VAL A 161 -1.53 -28.39 3.03
CA VAL A 161 -0.10 -28.59 2.78
C VAL A 161 0.68 -27.43 3.41
N ASP A 162 1.70 -27.76 4.20
CA ASP A 162 2.58 -26.74 4.78
C ASP A 162 3.32 -26.00 3.65
N ARG A 163 3.35 -24.67 3.75
CA ARG A 163 3.93 -23.78 2.74
C ARG A 163 5.40 -24.08 2.50
N ILE A 164 6.12 -24.62 3.49
CA ILE A 164 7.53 -24.99 3.36
C ILE A 164 7.77 -26.15 2.38
N TYR A 165 6.74 -26.94 2.07
CA TYR A 165 6.80 -28.04 1.11
C TYR A 165 6.26 -27.67 -0.27
N LEU A 166 5.77 -26.44 -0.44
CA LEU A 166 5.30 -25.97 -1.74
C LEU A 166 6.51 -25.51 -2.57
N ASP A 167 6.60 -26.03 -3.80
CA ASP A 167 7.61 -25.60 -4.78
C ASP A 167 7.21 -24.25 -5.39
N ILE A 168 7.23 -23.20 -4.56
CA ILE A 168 6.90 -21.83 -4.96
C ILE A 168 8.16 -21.16 -5.49
N PRO A 169 8.18 -20.70 -6.75
CA PRO A 169 9.32 -19.98 -7.29
C PRO A 169 9.60 -18.72 -6.49
N ALA A 170 10.88 -18.40 -6.30
CA ALA A 170 11.34 -17.17 -5.65
C ALA A 170 11.14 -15.95 -6.56
N ALA A 171 9.89 -15.66 -6.91
CA ALA A 171 9.50 -14.53 -7.72
C ALA A 171 9.64 -13.21 -6.95
N ASP A 172 9.99 -12.14 -7.66
CA ASP A 172 10.11 -10.82 -7.05
C ASP A 172 8.73 -10.29 -6.63
N THR A 173 8.60 -9.99 -5.34
CA THR A 173 7.40 -9.43 -4.72
C THR A 173 6.89 -8.15 -5.41
N VAL A 174 7.77 -7.33 -5.99
CA VAL A 174 7.37 -6.09 -6.69
C VAL A 174 6.49 -6.39 -7.89
N MET A 175 6.72 -7.51 -8.59
CA MET A 175 5.92 -7.87 -9.76
C MET A 175 4.44 -8.12 -9.40
N PHE A 176 4.17 -8.66 -8.21
CA PHE A 176 2.80 -8.89 -7.75
C PHE A 176 2.08 -7.58 -7.47
N THR A 177 2.75 -6.62 -6.83
CA THR A 177 2.21 -5.29 -6.60
C THR A 177 1.95 -4.55 -7.92
N GLN A 178 2.86 -4.68 -8.89
CA GLN A 178 2.67 -4.11 -10.23
C GLN A 178 1.48 -4.74 -10.97
N ALA A 179 1.30 -6.05 -10.88
CA ALA A 179 0.14 -6.72 -11.48
C ALA A 179 -1.17 -6.20 -10.87
N ARG A 180 -1.21 -6.04 -9.54
CA ARG A 180 -2.38 -5.47 -8.86
C ARG A 180 -2.67 -4.04 -9.32
N LYS A 181 -1.64 -3.18 -9.36
CA LYS A 181 -1.77 -1.80 -9.84
C LYS A 181 -2.39 -1.75 -11.23
N LEU A 182 -1.80 -2.46 -12.19
CA LEU A 182 -2.24 -2.47 -13.59
C LEU A 182 -3.69 -2.99 -13.74
N LEU A 183 -4.07 -4.03 -13.00
CA LEU A 183 -5.42 -4.58 -13.03
C LEU A 183 -6.45 -3.70 -12.32
N GLN A 184 -6.06 -3.01 -11.25
CA GLN A 184 -6.93 -2.02 -10.58
C GLN A 184 -7.18 -0.81 -11.49
N GLU A 185 -6.13 -0.28 -12.15
CA GLU A 185 -6.26 0.79 -13.14
C GLU A 185 -7.18 0.39 -14.30
N ALA A 186 -7.12 -0.87 -14.73
CA ALA A 186 -8.01 -1.41 -15.76
C ALA A 186 -9.48 -1.52 -15.29
N SER A 187 -9.69 -1.85 -14.01
CA SER A 187 -11.04 -2.03 -13.43
C SER A 187 -11.77 -0.71 -13.17
N ASN A 188 -11.03 0.41 -13.10
CA ASN A 188 -11.55 1.74 -12.78
C ASN A 188 -11.90 2.58 -14.02
N LYS A 189 -11.83 2.01 -15.23
CA LYS A 189 -12.16 2.66 -16.51
C LYS A 189 -13.40 2.05 -17.13
#